data_AF-A0A7H0F196-F1
#
_entry.id   AF-A0A7H0F196-F1
#
_cell.length_a   1.000
_cell.length_b   1.000
_cell.length_c   1.000
_cell.angle_alpha   90.00
_cell.angle_beta   90.00
_cell.angle_gamma   90.00
#
_symmetry.space_group_name_H-M   'P 1'
#
loop_
_entity.id
_entity.type
_entity.pdbx_description
1 polymer ?
#
loop_
_entity_poly.entity_id
_entity_poly.type
_entity_poly.pdbx_seq_one_letter_code
_entity_poly.pdbx_strand_id
1 'polypeptide(L)'
;MSDRLLTFSHLGALLIDSDPIFRLGLRIALEASSSIKVVGDVSNDSAALQLLGDTASSQEQTDENENSQEPKKDHREINLIVLELGRNSQEAELGLQFCEQLKALYPHIPVLLLTAVSNSETLLTAKNLGVNGYCPKGISISLLVGIMEEIAKGGYYWWEKNPSKSLDSPLTRWTHKIHSSGISYITRDLTKITLRLRIPGIPLLERVILAGHRRELLAAGWLVHQLFGSSEPQPVPRNRGESESVPIASSPLQTKKALQSIIFTSCLDKLHSHLSNIGEVPLEIDILREEKKKELLYLILQKLSQRLDKLRDCQFEISQLSNLKKEILYDLWEGVVREFYGQIPQVNVGKSTIETVGFLLDNARGVETEILDKIPLVEELLSYLIWQTDLYVDNRLYSPGSESANYQILMILENLLIQIANGVLQPLINLLADVETVKQHFYDRHFISTREIERFRNNLSWKYWLTRHFGEPQAIFESRYELFVIAPRGITKTSIYSPRNHQLANLSGIPLAVTLALEFRDAIAPRLQSLLSFVGNVIVFILTKIVGRGLGLIARGVLQGLGSVNLGDKPGK
;
A
#
# COMPACT_ATOMS: atom_id res chain seq x y z
N MET A 1 -25.67 -55.48 15.34
CA MET A 1 -25.81 -54.57 16.48
C MET A 1 -25.61 -53.18 15.92
N SER A 2 -26.66 -52.35 15.97
CA SER A 2 -26.80 -51.13 15.18
C SER A 2 -25.78 -50.06 15.54
N ASP A 3 -25.14 -49.50 14.51
CA ASP A 3 -24.45 -48.21 14.54
C ASP A 3 -25.44 -47.13 15.00
N ARG A 4 -25.23 -46.58 16.21
CA ARG A 4 -25.84 -45.32 16.61
C ARG A 4 -25.13 -44.19 15.87
N LEU A 5 -25.65 -43.82 14.71
CA LEU A 5 -25.43 -42.49 14.14
C LEU A 5 -26.09 -41.49 15.09
N LEU A 6 -25.30 -40.88 15.97
CA LEU A 6 -25.71 -39.75 16.80
C LEU A 6 -25.97 -38.57 15.85
N THR A 7 -27.24 -38.32 15.55
CA THR A 7 -27.68 -37.09 14.88
C THR A 7 -27.62 -35.95 15.90
N PHE A 8 -26.54 -35.18 15.88
CA PHE A 8 -26.44 -33.93 16.62
C PHE A 8 -27.30 -32.85 15.96
N SER A 9 -28.04 -32.07 16.75
CA SER A 9 -28.81 -30.92 16.25
C SER A 9 -27.93 -29.77 15.78
N HIS A 10 -26.73 -29.62 16.36
CA HIS A 10 -25.73 -28.60 16.00
C HIS A 10 -24.29 -29.12 16.20
N LEU A 11 -23.36 -28.66 15.37
CA LEU A 11 -21.93 -28.93 15.51
C LEU A 11 -21.31 -28.03 16.59
N GLY A 12 -20.71 -28.60 17.63
CA GLY A 12 -20.06 -27.88 18.73
C GLY A 12 -18.57 -27.66 18.49
N ALA A 13 -18.18 -26.45 18.08
CA ALA A 13 -16.79 -26.12 17.75
C ALA A 13 -16.05 -25.42 18.91
N LEU A 14 -14.80 -25.81 19.15
CA LEU A 14 -13.84 -25.09 20.00
C LEU A 14 -12.84 -24.32 19.13
N LEU A 15 -12.75 -23.00 19.32
CA LEU A 15 -11.82 -22.15 18.59
C LEU A 15 -10.56 -21.84 19.44
N ILE A 16 -9.38 -22.15 18.92
CA ILE A 16 -8.09 -21.92 19.59
C ILE A 16 -7.23 -21.04 18.68
N ASP A 17 -7.07 -19.78 19.04
CA ASP A 17 -6.27 -18.80 18.27
C ASP A 17 -5.76 -17.71 19.20
N SER A 18 -4.54 -17.21 19.05
CA SER A 18 -4.02 -16.13 19.89
C SER A 18 -4.61 -14.75 19.56
N ASP A 19 -5.17 -14.56 18.36
CA ASP A 19 -5.72 -13.29 17.89
C ASP A 19 -7.19 -13.07 18.33
N PRO A 20 -7.47 -12.10 19.24
CA PRO A 20 -8.82 -11.88 19.76
C PRO A 20 -9.80 -11.33 18.72
N ILE A 21 -9.32 -10.57 17.72
CA ILE A 21 -10.17 -10.00 16.67
C ILE A 21 -10.59 -11.12 15.73
N PHE A 22 -9.65 -11.99 15.36
CA PHE A 22 -9.94 -13.14 14.50
C PHE A 22 -10.92 -14.11 15.16
N ARG A 23 -10.74 -14.46 16.45
CA ARG A 23 -11.69 -15.31 17.19
C ARG A 23 -13.09 -14.73 17.23
N LEU A 24 -13.21 -13.43 17.54
CA LEU A 24 -14.51 -12.75 17.59
C LEU A 24 -15.19 -12.76 16.22
N GLY A 25 -14.46 -12.41 15.16
CA GLY A 25 -14.99 -12.43 13.79
C GLY A 25 -15.40 -13.82 13.34
N LEU A 26 -14.59 -14.84 13.61
CA LEU A 26 -14.89 -16.23 13.27
C LEU A 26 -16.08 -16.77 14.06
N ARG A 27 -16.19 -16.46 15.36
CA ARG A 27 -17.36 -16.82 16.17
C ARG A 27 -18.64 -16.27 15.57
N ILE A 28 -18.70 -14.96 15.32
CA ILE A 28 -19.90 -14.30 14.76
C ILE A 28 -20.26 -14.92 13.41
N ALA A 29 -19.25 -15.17 12.56
CA ALA A 29 -19.44 -15.78 11.25
C ALA A 29 -19.98 -17.22 11.32
N LEU A 30 -19.51 -18.03 12.27
CA LEU A 30 -19.95 -19.42 12.43
C LEU A 30 -21.33 -19.49 13.11
N GLU A 31 -21.61 -18.65 14.10
CA GLU A 31 -22.91 -18.60 14.79
C GLU A 31 -24.03 -18.02 13.91
N ALA A 32 -23.69 -17.26 12.87
CA ALA A 32 -24.63 -16.87 11.83
C ALA A 32 -25.10 -18.08 10.98
N SER A 33 -24.39 -19.21 11.03
CA SER A 33 -24.86 -20.47 10.44
C SER A 33 -25.71 -21.26 11.44
N SER A 34 -26.86 -21.77 11.01
CA SER A 34 -27.73 -22.60 11.88
C SER A 34 -27.11 -23.96 12.23
N SER A 35 -26.03 -24.36 11.55
CA SER A 35 -25.42 -25.69 11.68
C SER A 35 -24.32 -25.77 12.75
N ILE A 36 -23.66 -24.65 13.09
CA ILE A 36 -22.46 -24.64 13.96
C ILE A 36 -22.68 -23.73 15.16
N LYS A 37 -22.43 -24.26 16.36
CA LYS A 37 -22.44 -23.56 17.65
C LYS A 37 -21.02 -23.52 18.21
N VAL A 38 -20.51 -22.33 18.51
CA VAL A 38 -19.18 -22.20 19.12
C VAL A 38 -19.32 -22.44 20.63
N VAL A 39 -18.81 -23.58 21.10
CA VAL A 39 -18.91 -24.01 22.51
C VAL A 39 -17.92 -23.24 23.39
N GLY A 40 -16.79 -22.82 22.82
CA GLY A 40 -15.82 -21.96 23.47
C GLY A 40 -14.82 -21.38 22.48
N ASP A 41 -14.21 -20.25 22.87
CA ASP A 41 -13.04 -19.69 22.19
C ASP A 41 -11.97 -19.40 23.25
N VAL A 42 -10.73 -19.78 22.98
CA VAL A 42 -9.63 -19.66 23.93
C VAL A 42 -8.38 -19.14 23.22
N SER A 43 -7.56 -18.40 23.96
CA SER A 43 -6.37 -17.75 23.43
C SER A 43 -5.08 -18.56 23.55
N ASN A 44 -5.09 -19.67 24.28
CA ASN A 44 -3.91 -20.50 24.54
C ASN A 44 -4.27 -21.96 24.84
N ASP A 45 -3.26 -22.81 24.71
CA ASP A 45 -3.32 -24.28 24.81
C ASP A 45 -3.79 -24.76 26.19
N SER A 46 -3.32 -24.13 27.27
CA SER A 46 -3.70 -24.48 28.64
C SER A 46 -5.19 -24.28 28.90
N ALA A 47 -5.76 -23.15 28.44
CA ALA A 47 -7.19 -22.88 28.55
C ALA A 47 -8.02 -23.83 27.68
N ALA A 48 -7.50 -24.25 26.53
CA ALA A 48 -8.15 -25.26 25.69
C ALA A 48 -8.26 -26.61 26.39
N LEU A 49 -7.17 -27.09 27.02
CA LEU A 49 -7.17 -28.36 27.74
C LEU A 49 -8.06 -28.34 28.98
N GLN A 50 -8.13 -27.21 29.70
CA GLN A 50 -9.07 -27.04 30.82
C GLN A 50 -10.51 -27.16 30.35
N LEU A 51 -10.88 -26.46 29.27
CA LEU A 51 -12.23 -26.49 28.73
C LEU A 51 -12.62 -27.88 28.19
N LEU A 52 -11.68 -28.59 27.56
CA LEU A 52 -11.88 -29.97 27.10
C LEU A 52 -12.04 -30.94 28.29
N GLY A 53 -11.29 -30.75 29.39
CA GLY A 53 -11.43 -31.54 30.60
C GLY A 53 -12.76 -31.31 31.34
N ASP A 54 -13.22 -30.06 31.42
CA ASP A 54 -14.49 -29.69 32.05
C ASP A 54 -15.70 -30.23 31.26
N THR A 55 -15.59 -30.29 29.94
CA THR A 55 -16.65 -30.84 29.06
C THR A 55 -16.67 -32.37 29.06
N ALA A 56 -15.51 -33.03 29.19
CA ALA A 56 -15.42 -34.49 29.33
C ALA A 56 -15.94 -35.00 30.69
N SER A 57 -15.59 -34.33 31.79
CA SER A 57 -16.03 -34.69 33.16
C SER A 57 -17.53 -34.49 33.40
N SER A 58 -18.17 -33.63 32.60
CA SER A 58 -19.63 -33.43 32.63
C SER A 58 -20.43 -34.59 32.01
N GLN A 59 -19.77 -35.55 31.34
CA GLN A 59 -20.42 -36.72 30.71
C GLN A 59 -20.50 -37.96 31.62
N GLU A 60 -19.73 -38.03 32.73
CA GLU A 60 -19.67 -39.23 33.60
C GLU A 60 -20.65 -39.21 34.78
N GLN A 61 -21.43 -38.14 34.99
CA GLN A 61 -22.45 -38.03 36.05
C GLN A 61 -23.88 -38.07 35.51
N THR A 62 -24.24 -39.13 34.79
CA THR A 62 -25.65 -39.49 34.59
C THR A 62 -25.77 -41.01 34.51
N ASP A 63 -25.77 -41.67 35.65
CA ASP A 63 -26.53 -42.90 35.84
C ASP A 63 -27.02 -42.92 37.30
N GLU A 64 -28.26 -43.36 37.50
CA GLU A 64 -29.02 -43.45 38.75
C GLU A 64 -29.72 -42.18 39.25
N ASN A 65 -30.84 -41.79 38.60
CA ASN A 65 -32.10 -41.51 39.29
C ASN A 65 -33.23 -41.23 38.28
N GLU A 66 -34.03 -42.26 38.00
CA GLU A 66 -35.30 -42.15 37.29
C GLU A 66 -36.37 -41.54 38.20
N ASN A 67 -36.68 -40.25 38.02
CA ASN A 67 -38.02 -39.64 38.09
C ASN A 67 -37.93 -38.14 38.35
N SER A 68 -37.80 -37.34 37.29
CA SER A 68 -38.17 -35.93 37.26
C SER A 68 -38.34 -35.51 35.81
N GLN A 69 -39.56 -35.14 35.41
CA GLN A 69 -39.84 -34.49 34.13
C GLN A 69 -39.38 -33.02 34.20
N GLU A 70 -38.09 -32.79 33.93
CA GLU A 70 -37.56 -31.48 33.55
C GLU A 70 -36.85 -31.59 32.19
N PRO A 71 -36.88 -30.54 31.35
CA PRO A 71 -36.23 -30.55 30.05
C PRO A 71 -34.71 -30.73 30.23
N LYS A 72 -34.17 -31.79 29.61
CA LYS A 72 -32.74 -32.15 29.60
C LYS A 72 -31.84 -30.93 29.32
N LYS A 73 -30.90 -30.65 30.22
CA LYS A 73 -29.80 -29.69 30.03
C LYS A 73 -29.08 -29.96 28.70
N ASP A 74 -28.98 -28.92 27.89
CA ASP A 74 -28.24 -28.83 26.62
C ASP A 74 -26.77 -29.26 26.88
N HIS A 75 -26.38 -30.47 26.47
CA HIS A 75 -25.02 -30.98 26.67
C HIS A 75 -24.05 -30.15 25.83
N ARG A 76 -23.06 -29.51 26.47
CA ARG A 76 -21.98 -28.77 25.81
C ARG A 76 -20.95 -29.74 25.25
N GLU A 77 -21.28 -30.41 24.15
CA GLU A 77 -20.37 -31.37 23.52
C GLU A 77 -19.49 -30.68 22.47
N ILE A 78 -18.17 -30.83 22.60
CA ILE A 78 -17.19 -30.34 21.63
C ILE A 78 -16.89 -31.48 20.66
N ASN A 79 -17.24 -31.30 19.39
CA ASN A 79 -17.07 -32.31 18.35
C ASN A 79 -16.17 -31.85 17.19
N LEU A 80 -15.59 -30.65 17.27
CA LEU A 80 -14.55 -30.18 16.36
C LEU A 80 -13.65 -29.15 17.04
N ILE A 81 -12.33 -29.30 16.85
CA ILE A 81 -11.33 -28.31 17.29
C ILE A 81 -10.81 -27.56 16.06
N VAL A 82 -10.90 -26.23 16.09
CA VAL A 82 -10.29 -25.33 15.10
C VAL A 82 -9.08 -24.66 15.73
N LEU A 83 -7.89 -24.91 15.18
CA LEU A 83 -6.62 -24.52 15.79
C LEU A 83 -5.75 -23.67 14.83
N GLU A 84 -5.23 -22.55 15.35
CA GLU A 84 -4.12 -21.80 14.74
C GLU A 84 -2.77 -22.38 15.22
N LEU A 85 -1.88 -22.68 14.28
CA LEU A 85 -0.55 -23.22 14.57
C LEU A 85 0.45 -22.17 15.06
N GLY A 86 0.35 -20.91 14.61
CA GLY A 86 1.28 -19.85 14.96
C GLY A 86 1.58 -18.88 13.83
N ARG A 87 2.23 -17.75 14.14
CA ARG A 87 2.52 -16.67 13.18
C ARG A 87 3.91 -16.74 12.56
N ASN A 88 4.80 -17.54 13.13
CA ASN A 88 6.18 -17.72 12.70
C ASN A 88 6.60 -19.19 12.91
N SER A 89 7.80 -19.56 12.45
CA SER A 89 8.28 -20.94 12.53
C SER A 89 8.41 -21.48 13.96
N GLN A 90 8.77 -20.64 14.94
CA GLN A 90 8.93 -21.05 16.34
C GLN A 90 7.57 -21.32 17.01
N GLU A 91 6.58 -20.46 16.78
CA GLU A 91 5.21 -20.68 17.26
C GLU A 91 4.59 -21.91 16.59
N ALA A 92 4.85 -22.12 15.29
CA ALA A 92 4.34 -23.27 14.55
C ALA A 92 4.88 -24.61 15.09
N GLU A 93 6.12 -24.66 15.58
CA GLU A 93 6.67 -25.84 16.26
C GLU A 93 5.94 -26.15 17.57
N LEU A 94 5.64 -25.13 18.38
CA LEU A 94 4.85 -25.27 19.61
C LEU A 94 3.41 -25.71 19.30
N GLY A 95 2.79 -25.13 18.26
CA GLY A 95 1.46 -25.54 17.81
C GLY A 95 1.40 -26.99 17.32
N LEU A 96 2.47 -27.51 16.70
CA LEU A 96 2.57 -28.92 16.32
C LEU A 96 2.69 -29.85 17.54
N GLN A 97 3.48 -29.47 18.56
CA GLN A 97 3.55 -30.20 19.82
C GLN A 97 2.18 -30.26 20.51
N PHE A 98 1.42 -29.16 20.43
CA PHE A 98 0.06 -29.13 20.96
C PHE A 98 -0.92 -30.01 20.15
N CYS A 99 -0.78 -30.06 18.81
CA CYS A 99 -1.55 -30.99 17.98
C CYS A 99 -1.31 -32.46 18.38
N GLU A 100 -0.05 -32.83 18.62
CA GLU A 100 0.33 -34.16 19.09
C GLU A 100 -0.31 -34.46 20.45
N GLN A 101 -0.26 -33.52 21.39
CA GLN A 101 -0.90 -33.65 22.69
C GLN A 101 -2.42 -33.81 22.59
N LEU A 102 -3.09 -33.02 21.75
CA LEU A 102 -4.53 -33.13 21.50
C LEU A 102 -4.90 -34.50 20.91
N LYS A 103 -4.10 -35.02 19.98
CA LYS A 103 -4.35 -36.33 19.38
C LYS A 103 -4.06 -37.49 20.31
N ALA A 104 -3.14 -37.33 21.26
CA ALA A 104 -2.90 -38.32 22.31
C ALA A 104 -4.03 -38.36 23.35
N LEU A 105 -4.53 -37.19 23.79
CA LEU A 105 -5.54 -37.09 24.86
C LEU A 105 -6.99 -37.23 24.36
N TYR A 106 -7.29 -36.71 23.17
CA TYR A 106 -8.63 -36.67 22.59
C TYR A 106 -8.64 -37.20 21.15
N PRO A 107 -8.30 -38.49 20.93
CA PRO A 107 -8.16 -39.06 19.58
C PRO A 107 -9.46 -39.04 18.77
N HIS A 108 -10.61 -39.00 19.45
CA HIS A 108 -11.94 -39.01 18.84
C HIS A 108 -12.41 -37.64 18.34
N ILE A 109 -11.79 -36.54 18.78
CA ILE A 109 -12.18 -35.19 18.35
C ILE A 109 -11.36 -34.81 17.11
N PRO A 110 -12.02 -34.49 15.98
CA PRO A 110 -11.30 -34.05 14.80
C PRO A 110 -10.66 -32.67 15.01
N VAL A 111 -9.48 -32.49 14.42
CA VAL A 111 -8.73 -31.22 14.48
C VAL A 111 -8.63 -30.66 13.07
N LEU A 112 -9.12 -29.43 12.89
CA LEU A 112 -8.99 -28.61 11.69
C LEU A 112 -8.02 -27.47 11.96
N LEU A 113 -6.95 -27.41 11.17
CA LEU A 113 -6.02 -26.28 11.21
C LEU A 113 -6.56 -25.13 10.37
N LEU A 114 -6.64 -23.94 10.97
CA LEU A 114 -6.97 -22.70 10.29
C LEU A 114 -5.83 -21.71 10.51
N THR A 115 -4.81 -21.78 9.66
CA THR A 115 -3.54 -21.06 9.86
C THR A 115 -3.09 -20.27 8.64
N ALA A 116 -2.35 -19.18 8.87
CA ALA A 116 -1.63 -18.45 7.82
C ALA A 116 -0.29 -19.13 7.45
N VAL A 117 0.17 -20.11 8.22
CA VAL A 117 1.37 -20.90 7.91
C VAL A 117 1.14 -21.68 6.63
N SER A 118 2.05 -21.48 5.67
CA SER A 118 2.05 -22.14 4.36
C SER A 118 3.31 -22.96 4.10
N ASN A 119 4.15 -23.16 5.13
CA ASN A 119 5.33 -24.02 5.02
C ASN A 119 4.92 -25.48 4.78
N SER A 120 5.34 -26.03 3.64
CA SER A 120 5.01 -27.40 3.25
C SER A 120 5.53 -28.43 4.25
N GLU A 121 6.67 -28.20 4.91
CA GLU A 121 7.24 -29.15 5.87
C GLU A 121 6.41 -29.23 7.15
N THR A 122 6.06 -28.07 7.74
CA THR A 122 5.20 -27.97 8.93
C THR A 122 3.82 -28.59 8.70
N LEU A 123 3.22 -28.32 7.53
CA LEU A 123 1.92 -28.86 7.16
C LEU A 123 1.98 -30.38 6.92
N LEU A 124 3.06 -30.90 6.32
CA LEU A 124 3.26 -32.35 6.20
C LEU A 124 3.43 -33.02 7.58
N THR A 125 4.14 -32.38 8.51
CA THR A 125 4.26 -32.88 9.89
C THR A 125 2.90 -32.91 10.57
N ALA A 126 2.10 -31.84 10.50
CA ALA A 126 0.73 -31.83 11.01
C ALA A 126 -0.14 -32.94 10.41
N LYS A 127 -0.03 -33.17 9.10
CA LYS A 127 -0.73 -34.24 8.39
C LYS A 127 -0.34 -35.62 8.92
N ASN A 128 0.96 -35.85 9.16
CA ASN A 128 1.47 -37.11 9.70
C ASN A 128 1.08 -37.34 11.18
N LEU A 129 0.83 -36.28 11.95
CA LEU A 129 0.31 -36.33 13.32
C LEU A 129 -1.19 -36.70 13.40
N GLY A 130 -1.86 -36.90 12.26
CA GLY A 130 -3.26 -37.32 12.22
C GLY A 130 -4.28 -36.19 12.32
N VAL A 131 -3.87 -34.94 12.03
CA VAL A 131 -4.79 -33.81 11.88
C VAL A 131 -5.78 -34.08 10.72
N ASN A 132 -7.06 -33.80 10.96
CA ASN A 132 -8.16 -34.17 10.05
C ASN A 132 -8.36 -33.18 8.91
N GLY A 133 -7.90 -31.94 9.08
CA GLY A 133 -7.87 -31.03 7.95
C GLY A 133 -7.04 -29.78 8.13
N TYR A 134 -6.85 -29.10 6.99
CA TYR A 134 -6.13 -27.84 6.91
C TYR A 134 -6.84 -26.88 5.95
N CYS A 135 -7.04 -25.65 6.42
CA CYS A 135 -7.51 -24.51 5.66
C CYS A 135 -6.58 -23.30 5.87
N PRO A 136 -6.27 -22.53 4.82
CA PRO A 136 -5.60 -21.26 4.99
C PRO A 136 -6.53 -20.22 5.61
N LYS A 137 -5.99 -19.35 6.48
CA LYS A 137 -6.73 -18.14 6.91
C LYS A 137 -7.09 -17.28 5.70
N GLY A 138 -8.34 -16.82 5.65
CA GLY A 138 -8.92 -16.09 4.52
C GLY A 138 -9.74 -16.94 3.55
N ILE A 139 -9.95 -18.23 3.83
CA ILE A 139 -10.96 -19.05 3.14
C ILE A 139 -12.37 -18.48 3.34
N SER A 140 -13.24 -18.61 2.34
CA SER A 140 -14.64 -18.18 2.44
C SER A 140 -15.36 -18.92 3.58
N ILE A 141 -16.12 -18.19 4.41
CA ILE A 141 -16.88 -18.75 5.54
C ILE A 141 -17.83 -19.87 5.06
N SER A 142 -18.53 -19.66 3.94
CA SER A 142 -19.43 -20.68 3.37
C SER A 142 -18.73 -21.99 3.04
N LEU A 143 -17.50 -21.93 2.52
CA LEU A 143 -16.70 -23.11 2.22
C LEU A 143 -16.14 -23.74 3.51
N LEU A 144 -15.71 -22.91 4.46
CA LEU A 144 -15.23 -23.36 5.77
C LEU A 144 -16.31 -24.13 6.54
N VAL A 145 -17.55 -23.64 6.56
CA VAL A 145 -18.68 -24.34 7.20
C VAL A 145 -18.89 -25.72 6.59
N GLY A 146 -18.89 -25.84 5.26
CA GLY A 146 -19.02 -27.14 4.58
C GLY A 146 -17.87 -28.11 4.93
N ILE A 147 -16.64 -27.59 5.02
CA ILE A 147 -15.46 -28.38 5.41
C ILE A 147 -15.56 -28.83 6.88
N MET A 148 -15.99 -27.95 7.78
CA MET A 148 -16.17 -28.27 9.20
C MET A 148 -17.22 -29.37 9.39
N GLU A 149 -18.33 -29.32 8.64
CA GLU A 149 -19.35 -30.37 8.65
C GLU A 149 -18.85 -31.71 8.08
N GLU A 150 -18.05 -31.68 7.01
CA GLU A 150 -17.46 -32.88 6.41
C GLU A 150 -16.48 -33.56 7.38
N ILE A 151 -15.59 -32.78 7.99
CA ILE A 151 -14.60 -33.27 8.95
C ILE A 151 -15.30 -33.83 10.20
N ALA A 152 -16.34 -33.17 10.69
CA ALA A 152 -17.08 -33.63 11.86
C ALA A 152 -17.82 -34.96 11.65
N LYS A 153 -18.16 -35.30 10.40
CA LYS A 153 -18.74 -36.60 10.02
C LYS A 153 -17.68 -37.71 9.86
N GLY A 154 -16.43 -37.44 10.23
CA GLY A 154 -15.30 -38.36 10.07
C GLY A 154 -14.58 -38.22 8.72
N GLY A 155 -14.89 -37.18 7.95
CA GLY A 155 -14.20 -36.85 6.70
C GLY A 155 -12.80 -36.28 6.92
N TYR A 156 -12.10 -36.05 5.80
CA TYR A 156 -10.76 -35.49 5.78
C TYR A 156 -10.69 -34.42 4.69
N TYR A 157 -10.18 -33.23 5.03
CA TYR A 157 -10.04 -32.15 4.07
C TYR A 157 -8.68 -31.47 4.17
N TRP A 158 -7.88 -31.55 3.11
CA TRP A 158 -6.63 -30.83 3.04
C TRP A 158 -6.66 -29.84 1.90
N TRP A 159 -6.56 -28.54 2.22
CA TRP A 159 -6.51 -27.53 1.19
C TRP A 159 -5.29 -27.74 0.28
N GLU A 160 -5.55 -28.21 -0.93
CA GLU A 160 -4.59 -28.28 -2.00
C GLU A 160 -4.99 -27.27 -3.08
N LYS A 161 -4.04 -26.46 -3.51
CA LYS A 161 -4.25 -25.50 -4.60
C LYS A 161 -4.28 -26.27 -5.93
N ASN A 162 -5.37 -26.97 -6.23
CA ASN A 162 -5.49 -27.76 -7.46
C ASN A 162 -6.57 -27.22 -8.44
N PRO A 163 -6.22 -27.10 -9.74
CA PRO A 163 -7.09 -26.59 -10.80
C PRO A 163 -8.09 -27.66 -11.22
N SER A 164 -9.32 -27.25 -11.51
CA SER A 164 -10.40 -28.13 -11.97
C SER A 164 -10.09 -28.77 -13.34
N LYS A 165 -10.41 -30.06 -13.44
CA LYS A 165 -10.34 -30.93 -14.63
C LYS A 165 -11.13 -30.36 -15.83
N SER A 166 -10.50 -30.26 -17.00
CA SER A 166 -11.02 -30.80 -18.29
C SER A 166 -10.05 -30.52 -19.46
N LEU A 167 -9.81 -31.59 -20.24
CA LEU A 167 -9.04 -31.73 -21.50
C LEU A 167 -7.53 -31.36 -21.48
N ASP A 168 -6.72 -32.42 -21.38
CA ASP A 168 -5.27 -32.44 -21.58
C ASP A 168 -4.84 -31.93 -22.96
N SER A 169 -4.01 -30.90 -22.99
CA SER A 169 -3.11 -30.57 -24.11
C SER A 169 -1.74 -30.15 -23.55
N PRO A 170 -0.61 -30.57 -24.13
CA PRO A 170 0.72 -30.17 -23.67
C PRO A 170 0.94 -28.64 -23.68
N LEU A 171 0.18 -27.90 -24.49
CA LEU A 171 0.18 -26.44 -24.50
C LEU A 171 -0.36 -25.82 -23.21
N THR A 172 -1.36 -26.41 -22.54
CA THR A 172 -1.93 -25.89 -21.28
C THR A 172 -1.05 -26.15 -20.05
N ARG A 173 -0.18 -27.17 -20.08
CA ARG A 173 0.85 -27.38 -19.04
C ARG A 173 1.91 -26.28 -19.05
N TRP A 174 2.20 -25.73 -20.23
CA TRP A 174 3.13 -24.61 -20.38
C TRP A 174 2.49 -23.30 -19.90
N THR A 175 1.21 -23.05 -20.25
CA THR A 175 0.48 -21.85 -19.81
C THR A 175 0.23 -21.80 -18.29
N HIS A 176 -0.11 -22.93 -17.64
CA HIS A 176 -0.35 -22.95 -16.20
C HIS A 176 0.93 -22.80 -15.35
N LYS A 177 2.07 -23.30 -15.82
CA LYS A 177 3.37 -23.07 -15.16
C LYS A 177 3.80 -21.62 -15.29
N ILE A 178 3.62 -21.00 -16.45
CA ILE A 178 3.95 -19.57 -16.67
C ILE A 178 3.00 -18.65 -15.89
N HIS A 179 1.71 -18.96 -15.83
CA HIS A 179 0.71 -18.15 -15.14
C HIS A 179 0.87 -18.17 -13.61
N SER A 180 0.99 -19.35 -12.99
CA SER A 180 1.01 -19.45 -11.51
C SER A 180 2.35 -19.11 -10.88
N SER A 181 3.47 -19.45 -11.55
CA SER A 181 4.81 -19.11 -11.05
C SER A 181 5.26 -17.72 -11.52
N GLY A 182 4.93 -17.33 -12.75
CA GLY A 182 5.28 -16.02 -13.31
C GLY A 182 4.52 -14.87 -12.66
N ILE A 183 3.19 -14.95 -12.48
CA ILE A 183 2.43 -13.88 -11.81
C ILE A 183 2.81 -13.79 -10.33
N SER A 184 2.98 -14.91 -9.62
CA SER A 184 3.37 -14.86 -8.20
C SER A 184 4.78 -14.29 -8.02
N TYR A 185 5.72 -14.65 -8.90
CA TYR A 185 7.06 -14.07 -8.93
C TYR A 185 7.02 -12.56 -9.26
N ILE A 186 6.26 -12.17 -10.29
CA ILE A 186 6.06 -10.77 -10.69
C ILE A 186 5.42 -9.97 -9.55
N THR A 187 4.38 -10.50 -8.89
CA THR A 187 3.65 -9.81 -7.82
C THR A 187 4.48 -9.69 -6.55
N ARG A 188 5.24 -10.74 -6.20
CA ARG A 188 6.17 -10.76 -5.05
C ARG A 188 7.35 -9.81 -5.26
N ASP A 189 7.92 -9.78 -6.46
CA ASP A 189 9.04 -8.90 -6.75
C ASP A 189 8.56 -7.45 -6.95
N LEU A 190 7.37 -7.23 -7.52
CA LEU A 190 6.73 -5.91 -7.53
C LEU A 190 6.47 -5.39 -6.12
N THR A 191 5.97 -6.21 -5.19
CA THR A 191 5.75 -5.77 -3.81
C THR A 191 7.07 -5.45 -3.13
N LYS A 192 8.11 -6.28 -3.27
CA LYS A 192 9.44 -6.00 -2.73
C LYS A 192 10.07 -4.72 -3.31
N ILE A 193 10.01 -4.54 -4.63
CA ILE A 193 10.58 -3.37 -5.32
C ILE A 193 9.77 -2.12 -5.01
N THR A 194 8.45 -2.23 -4.89
CA THR A 194 7.58 -1.10 -4.50
C THR A 194 7.83 -0.70 -3.05
N LEU A 195 8.00 -1.65 -2.13
CA LEU A 195 8.42 -1.37 -0.75
C LEU A 195 9.81 -0.74 -0.70
N ARG A 196 10.75 -1.18 -1.54
CA ARG A 196 12.11 -0.63 -1.61
C ARG A 196 12.16 0.77 -2.22
N LEU A 197 11.31 1.05 -3.22
CA LEU A 197 11.09 2.39 -3.79
C LEU A 197 10.37 3.35 -2.83
N ARG A 198 9.67 2.83 -1.81
CA ARG A 198 9.06 3.62 -0.73
C ARG A 198 10.06 4.04 0.36
N ILE A 199 11.28 3.48 0.37
CA ILE A 199 12.33 3.88 1.31
C ILE A 199 12.92 5.23 0.86
N PRO A 200 12.83 6.31 1.67
CA PRO A 200 13.41 7.61 1.31
C PRO A 200 14.95 7.54 1.34
N GLY A 201 15.61 8.12 0.33
CA GLY A 201 17.07 8.27 0.30
C GLY A 201 17.84 7.21 -0.52
N ILE A 202 17.16 6.41 -1.34
CA ILE A 202 17.83 5.50 -2.28
C ILE A 202 18.61 6.28 -3.37
N PRO A 203 19.86 5.89 -3.70
CA PRO A 203 20.67 6.54 -4.75
C PRO A 203 19.94 6.65 -6.09
N LEU A 204 20.13 7.75 -6.83
CA LEU A 204 19.46 8.04 -8.11
C LEU A 204 19.56 6.89 -9.13
N LEU A 205 20.74 6.29 -9.26
CA LEU A 205 20.95 5.15 -10.17
C LEU A 205 20.17 3.91 -9.72
N GLU A 206 20.18 3.62 -8.42
CA GLU A 206 19.42 2.50 -7.85
C GLU A 206 17.92 2.72 -7.98
N ARG A 207 17.45 3.97 -7.80
CA ARG A 207 16.06 4.35 -8.02
C ARG A 207 15.64 4.19 -9.48
N VAL A 208 16.48 4.59 -10.43
CA VAL A 208 16.23 4.42 -11.87
C VAL A 208 16.23 2.94 -12.26
N ILE A 209 17.15 2.14 -11.71
CA ILE A 209 17.20 0.69 -11.94
C ILE A 209 15.96 0.01 -11.35
N LEU A 210 15.59 0.30 -10.11
CA LEU A 210 14.40 -0.24 -9.46
C LEU A 210 13.11 0.22 -10.15
N ALA A 211 13.05 1.46 -10.63
CA ALA A 211 11.92 1.96 -11.43
C ALA A 211 11.88 1.33 -12.83
N GLY A 212 13.03 1.02 -13.44
CA GLY A 212 13.15 0.22 -14.66
C GLY A 212 12.62 -1.19 -14.45
N HIS A 213 13.09 -1.86 -13.39
CA HIS A 213 12.66 -3.21 -13.05
C HIS A 213 11.18 -3.29 -12.68
N ARG A 214 10.64 -2.25 -12.03
CA ARG A 214 9.20 -2.12 -11.80
C ARG A 214 8.42 -2.00 -13.11
N ARG A 215 8.88 -1.19 -14.07
CA ARG A 215 8.25 -1.08 -15.41
C ARG A 215 8.30 -2.39 -16.17
N GLU A 216 9.42 -3.10 -16.13
CA GLU A 216 9.59 -4.42 -16.75
C GLU A 216 8.65 -5.46 -16.14
N LEU A 217 8.51 -5.48 -14.81
CA LEU A 217 7.61 -6.40 -14.12
C LEU A 217 6.13 -6.05 -14.32
N LEU A 218 5.78 -4.76 -14.39
CA LEU A 218 4.42 -4.32 -14.74
C LEU A 218 4.08 -4.64 -16.20
N ALA A 219 5.02 -4.43 -17.13
CA ALA A 219 4.86 -4.80 -18.53
C ALA A 219 4.75 -6.31 -18.70
N ALA A 220 5.57 -7.09 -17.98
CA ALA A 220 5.47 -8.55 -17.96
C ALA A 220 4.12 -9.01 -17.37
N GLY A 221 3.65 -8.37 -16.29
CA GLY A 221 2.34 -8.65 -15.70
C GLY A 221 1.17 -8.33 -16.65
N TRP A 222 1.23 -7.17 -17.32
CA TRP A 222 0.25 -6.76 -18.32
C TRP A 222 0.24 -7.71 -19.54
N LEU A 223 1.42 -8.09 -20.04
CA LEU A 223 1.57 -8.98 -21.20
C LEU A 223 1.09 -10.40 -20.89
N VAL A 224 1.32 -10.90 -19.67
CA VAL A 224 0.73 -12.16 -19.18
C VAL A 224 -0.79 -12.04 -19.07
N HIS A 225 -1.32 -10.90 -18.60
CA HIS A 225 -2.76 -10.69 -18.50
C HIS A 225 -3.45 -10.58 -19.88
N GLN A 226 -2.77 -10.02 -20.89
CA GLN A 226 -3.29 -9.85 -22.24
C GLN A 226 -3.23 -11.13 -23.08
N LEU A 227 -2.23 -12.00 -22.86
CA LEU A 227 -2.10 -13.28 -23.57
C LEU A 227 -3.01 -14.40 -23.03
N PHE A 228 -3.53 -14.27 -21.80
CA PHE A 228 -4.27 -15.34 -21.12
C PHE A 228 -5.72 -15.03 -20.72
N GLY A 229 -6.26 -13.87 -21.12
CA GLY A 229 -7.70 -13.66 -21.27
C GLY A 229 -8.47 -13.15 -20.04
N SER A 230 -9.33 -12.17 -20.34
CA SER A 230 -10.22 -11.39 -19.50
C SER A 230 -11.29 -12.21 -18.76
N SER A 231 -11.64 -11.79 -17.55
CA SER A 231 -12.96 -12.03 -16.97
C SER A 231 -13.47 -10.69 -16.42
N GLU A 232 -14.21 -9.94 -17.23
CA GLU A 232 -15.09 -8.90 -16.71
C GLU A 232 -16.23 -9.56 -15.94
N PRO A 233 -16.64 -9.06 -14.77
CA PRO A 233 -17.85 -9.54 -14.11
C PRO A 233 -19.08 -9.04 -14.87
N GLN A 234 -19.94 -9.98 -15.31
CA GLN A 234 -21.28 -9.66 -15.80
C GLN A 234 -22.19 -9.10 -14.70
N PRO A 235 -23.17 -8.25 -15.03
CA PRO A 235 -24.10 -7.64 -14.07
C PRO A 235 -25.18 -8.64 -13.66
N VAL A 236 -25.38 -8.81 -12.35
CA VAL A 236 -26.43 -9.66 -11.76
C VAL A 236 -27.70 -8.81 -11.50
N PRO A 237 -28.92 -9.32 -11.68
CA PRO A 237 -30.14 -8.50 -11.74
C PRO A 237 -30.56 -7.94 -10.37
N ARG A 238 -31.11 -6.72 -10.39
CA ARG A 238 -31.86 -6.10 -9.29
C ARG A 238 -33.09 -6.96 -8.93
N ASN A 239 -33.12 -7.52 -7.71
CA ASN A 239 -34.38 -7.82 -7.03
C ASN A 239 -34.64 -6.76 -5.94
N ARG A 240 -35.84 -6.18 -5.99
CA ARG A 240 -36.43 -5.27 -5.00
C ARG A 240 -37.18 -6.10 -3.93
N GLY A 241 -37.10 -5.64 -2.67
CA GLY A 241 -37.82 -6.17 -1.50
C GLY A 241 -37.15 -7.43 -0.92
N GLU A 242 -36.86 -7.57 0.37
CA GLU A 242 -37.45 -7.00 1.57
C GLU A 242 -36.35 -6.66 2.59
N SER A 243 -36.58 -5.60 3.35
CA SER A 243 -35.72 -5.13 4.43
C SER A 243 -36.04 -5.90 5.71
N GLU A 244 -35.06 -6.60 6.28
CA GLU A 244 -35.01 -6.86 7.73
C GLU A 244 -33.76 -6.21 8.30
N SER A 245 -33.99 -5.01 8.85
CA SER A 245 -33.03 -4.21 9.59
C SER A 245 -32.97 -4.67 11.05
N VAL A 246 -31.79 -5.11 11.51
CA VAL A 246 -31.43 -5.05 12.93
C VAL A 246 -30.59 -3.77 13.14
N PRO A 247 -30.99 -2.84 14.03
CA PRO A 247 -30.32 -1.56 14.14
C PRO A 247 -29.13 -1.62 15.11
N ILE A 248 -27.91 -1.42 14.61
CA ILE A 248 -26.86 -0.76 15.40
C ILE A 248 -26.89 0.70 14.99
N ALA A 249 -27.61 1.51 15.78
CA ALA A 249 -27.67 2.94 15.60
C ALA A 249 -26.32 3.58 15.99
N SER A 250 -25.37 3.61 15.06
CA SER A 250 -24.49 4.76 14.91
C SER A 250 -24.93 5.48 13.65
N SER A 251 -25.30 6.74 13.79
CA SER A 251 -25.83 7.53 12.67
C SER A 251 -24.81 7.56 11.51
N PRO A 252 -25.25 7.55 10.22
CA PRO A 252 -24.32 7.66 9.08
C PRO A 252 -23.46 8.94 9.14
N LEU A 253 -23.92 9.97 9.85
CA LEU A 253 -23.15 11.19 10.12
C LEU A 253 -21.98 10.95 11.11
N GLN A 254 -22.15 10.07 12.10
CA GLN A 254 -21.08 9.68 13.03
C GLN A 254 -19.97 8.88 12.32
N THR A 255 -20.31 8.01 11.37
CA THR A 255 -19.31 7.25 10.59
C THR A 255 -18.49 8.14 9.64
N LYS A 256 -19.12 9.15 9.02
CA LYS A 256 -18.43 10.14 8.17
C LYS A 256 -17.40 10.96 8.94
N LYS A 257 -17.80 11.51 10.10
CA LYS A 257 -16.90 12.25 10.98
C LYS A 257 -15.80 11.34 11.57
N ALA A 258 -16.09 10.07 11.85
CA ALA A 258 -15.10 9.12 12.33
C ALA A 258 -13.98 8.89 11.30
N LEU A 259 -14.31 8.69 10.02
CA LEU A 259 -13.31 8.51 8.97
C LEU A 259 -12.40 9.73 8.83
N GLN A 260 -12.98 10.93 8.79
CA GLN A 260 -12.18 12.16 8.77
C GLN A 260 -11.26 12.25 9.99
N SER A 261 -11.77 11.97 11.18
CA SER A 261 -10.99 12.01 12.42
C SER A 261 -9.76 11.12 12.34
N ILE A 262 -9.90 9.88 11.83
CA ILE A 262 -8.77 8.95 11.65
C ILE A 262 -7.71 9.52 10.72
N ILE A 263 -8.10 10.03 9.55
CA ILE A 263 -7.18 10.60 8.56
C ILE A 263 -6.51 11.86 9.10
N PHE A 264 -7.27 12.75 9.74
CA PHE A 264 -6.77 14.02 10.27
C PHE A 264 -5.83 13.79 11.45
N THR A 265 -6.13 12.83 12.33
CA THR A 265 -5.23 12.44 13.42
C THR A 265 -3.93 11.88 12.88
N SER A 266 -3.99 10.99 11.88
CA SER A 266 -2.79 10.45 11.21
C SER A 266 -1.94 11.54 10.55
N CYS A 267 -2.59 12.57 9.97
CA CYS A 267 -1.89 13.73 9.41
C CYS A 267 -1.27 14.60 10.52
N LEU A 268 -1.97 14.80 11.64
CA LEU A 268 -1.50 15.56 12.78
C LEU A 268 -0.25 14.93 13.42
N ASP A 269 -0.27 13.60 13.58
CA ASP A 269 0.86 12.81 14.09
C ASP A 269 2.11 13.02 13.24
N LYS A 270 1.96 13.10 11.92
CA LYS A 270 3.06 13.41 11.01
C LYS A 270 3.50 14.88 11.07
N LEU A 271 2.60 15.82 11.28
CA LEU A 271 2.96 17.25 11.42
C LEU A 271 3.83 17.53 12.66
N HIS A 272 3.79 16.65 13.67
CA HIS A 272 4.69 16.74 14.82
C HIS A 272 6.16 16.43 14.47
N SER A 273 6.42 15.65 13.41
CA SER A 273 7.79 15.34 12.98
C SER A 273 8.52 16.58 12.44
N HIS A 274 9.80 16.43 12.14
CA HIS A 274 10.57 17.49 11.50
C HIS A 274 10.03 17.75 10.09
N LEU A 275 9.96 19.02 9.69
CA LEU A 275 9.36 19.47 8.42
C LEU A 275 10.39 20.13 7.48
N SER A 276 11.65 19.71 7.55
CA SER A 276 12.65 20.11 6.55
C SER A 276 12.31 19.51 5.20
N ASN A 277 12.57 20.26 4.14
CA ASN A 277 12.46 19.74 2.79
C ASN A 277 13.70 18.92 2.46
N ILE A 278 13.52 17.62 2.26
CA ILE A 278 14.59 16.69 1.86
C ILE A 278 14.63 16.54 0.34
N GLY A 279 13.59 17.00 -0.35
CA GLY A 279 13.51 16.96 -1.79
C GLY A 279 14.46 17.95 -2.46
N GLU A 280 14.75 17.69 -3.73
CA GLU A 280 15.56 18.58 -4.57
C GLU A 280 14.78 19.81 -5.07
N VAL A 281 13.46 19.85 -4.83
CA VAL A 281 12.57 20.91 -5.32
C VAL A 281 12.27 21.88 -4.19
N PRO A 282 12.59 23.19 -4.34
CA PRO A 282 12.35 24.17 -3.29
C PRO A 282 10.85 24.38 -3.03
N LEU A 283 10.46 24.49 -1.77
CA LEU A 283 9.09 24.83 -1.38
C LEU A 283 9.06 26.26 -0.86
N GLU A 284 7.98 26.99 -1.15
CA GLU A 284 7.79 28.37 -0.70
C GLU A 284 7.83 28.44 0.84
N ILE A 285 7.29 27.42 1.51
CA ILE A 285 7.33 27.29 2.97
C ILE A 285 8.75 27.07 3.54
N ASP A 286 9.76 26.77 2.73
CA ASP A 286 11.13 26.54 3.23
C ASP A 286 11.79 27.80 3.78
N ILE A 287 11.26 28.98 3.43
CA ILE A 287 11.73 30.26 4.00
C ILE A 287 11.34 30.41 5.48
N LEU A 288 10.31 29.69 5.93
CA LEU A 288 9.78 29.79 7.28
C LEU A 288 10.66 29.05 8.28
N ARG A 289 10.75 29.59 9.50
CA ARG A 289 11.19 28.80 10.67
C ARG A 289 10.23 27.64 10.94
N GLU A 290 10.75 26.57 11.55
CA GLU A 290 9.99 25.33 11.72
C GLU A 290 8.69 25.52 12.50
N GLU A 291 8.68 26.36 13.54
CA GLU A 291 7.48 26.62 14.33
C GLU A 291 6.38 27.28 13.49
N LYS A 292 6.75 28.26 12.65
CA LYS A 292 5.81 28.96 11.76
C LYS A 292 5.32 28.07 10.62
N LYS A 293 6.17 27.16 10.13
CA LYS A 293 5.78 26.13 9.16
C LYS A 293 4.73 25.19 9.75
N LYS A 294 4.93 24.71 10.98
CA LYS A 294 3.95 23.88 11.71
C LYS A 294 2.65 24.62 11.96
N GLU A 295 2.73 25.84 12.48
CA GLU A 295 1.57 26.72 12.73
C GLU A 295 0.71 26.90 11.48
N LEU A 296 1.32 27.19 10.33
CA LEU A 296 0.62 27.34 9.06
C LEU A 296 -0.09 26.05 8.62
N LEU A 297 0.59 24.91 8.68
CA LEU A 297 0.00 23.63 8.26
C LEU A 297 -1.14 23.19 9.19
N TYR A 298 -1.01 23.41 10.50
CA TYR A 298 -2.09 23.17 11.46
C TYR A 298 -3.30 24.07 11.18
N LEU A 299 -3.07 25.35 10.91
CA LEU A 299 -4.13 26.30 10.55
C LEU A 299 -4.88 25.86 9.29
N ILE A 300 -4.16 25.41 8.24
CA ILE A 300 -4.78 24.92 7.01
C ILE A 300 -5.63 23.68 7.30
N LEU A 301 -5.10 22.72 8.08
CA LEU A 301 -5.84 21.50 8.44
C LEU A 301 -7.11 21.83 9.24
N GLN A 302 -7.03 22.77 10.18
CA GLN A 302 -8.17 23.24 10.96
C GLN A 302 -9.24 23.92 10.08
N LYS A 303 -8.83 24.83 9.20
CA LYS A 303 -9.74 25.51 8.26
C LYS A 303 -10.41 24.53 7.29
N LEU A 304 -9.64 23.56 6.80
CA LEU A 304 -10.18 22.49 5.95
C LEU A 304 -11.22 21.67 6.71
N SER A 305 -10.95 21.28 7.95
CA SER A 305 -11.91 20.55 8.80
C SER A 305 -13.23 21.31 8.95
N GLN A 306 -13.16 22.61 9.29
CA GLN A 306 -14.33 23.48 9.42
C GLN A 306 -15.12 23.62 8.12
N ARG A 307 -14.43 23.67 6.97
CA ARG A 307 -15.08 23.73 5.65
C ARG A 307 -15.76 22.42 5.29
N LEU A 308 -15.12 21.28 5.55
CA LEU A 308 -15.70 19.95 5.35
C LEU A 308 -16.97 19.75 6.20
N ASP A 309 -16.98 20.25 7.44
CA ASP A 309 -18.17 20.23 8.29
C ASP A 309 -19.32 21.03 7.66
N LYS A 310 -19.07 22.28 7.23
CA LYS A 310 -20.07 23.10 6.55
C LYS A 310 -20.59 22.46 5.25
N LEU A 311 -19.68 21.90 4.45
CA LEU A 311 -20.05 21.22 3.19
C LEU A 311 -20.90 19.97 3.44
N ARG A 312 -20.71 19.26 4.57
CA ARG A 312 -21.55 18.12 4.95
C ARG A 312 -22.96 18.53 5.38
N ASP A 313 -23.13 19.75 5.90
CA ASP A 313 -24.45 20.28 6.30
C ASP A 313 -25.24 20.81 5.08
N CYS A 314 -24.55 21.22 4.02
CA CYS A 314 -25.16 21.54 2.74
C CYS A 314 -25.57 20.25 2.00
N GLN A 315 -26.84 20.13 1.58
CA GLN A 315 -27.32 19.00 0.77
C GLN A 315 -26.75 19.07 -0.65
N PHE A 316 -25.47 18.74 -0.80
CA PHE A 316 -24.72 18.90 -2.04
C PHE A 316 -24.64 17.58 -2.82
N GLU A 317 -24.81 17.65 -4.15
CA GLU A 317 -24.59 16.52 -5.06
C GLU A 317 -23.13 16.43 -5.50
N ILE A 318 -22.60 15.20 -5.57
CA ILE A 318 -21.20 14.94 -5.98
C ILE A 318 -20.89 15.51 -7.38
N SER A 319 -21.88 15.54 -8.26
CA SER A 319 -21.77 16.03 -9.66
C SER A 319 -21.39 17.50 -9.79
N GLN A 320 -21.66 18.32 -8.77
CA GLN A 320 -21.36 19.74 -8.77
C GLN A 320 -19.95 20.05 -8.23
N LEU A 321 -19.25 19.05 -7.68
CA LEU A 321 -17.94 19.22 -7.03
C LEU A 321 -16.86 19.70 -8.00
N SER A 322 -16.87 19.24 -9.25
CA SER A 322 -15.90 19.66 -10.27
C SER A 322 -15.98 21.16 -10.56
N ASN A 323 -17.18 21.74 -10.48
CA ASN A 323 -17.40 23.17 -10.72
C ASN A 323 -17.01 24.01 -9.50
N LEU A 324 -17.27 23.50 -8.28
CA LEU A 324 -16.96 24.21 -7.03
C LEU A 324 -15.54 24.00 -6.52
N LYS A 325 -14.78 23.05 -7.07
CA LYS A 325 -13.41 22.75 -6.63
C LYS A 325 -12.56 24.02 -6.50
N LYS A 326 -12.57 24.87 -7.52
CA LYS A 326 -11.77 26.10 -7.56
C LYS A 326 -12.18 27.06 -6.45
N GLU A 327 -13.49 27.28 -6.32
CA GLU A 327 -14.04 28.13 -5.27
C GLU A 327 -13.61 27.61 -3.90
N ILE A 328 -13.82 26.32 -3.60
CA ILE A 328 -13.45 25.70 -2.31
C ILE A 328 -11.96 25.90 -1.97
N LEU A 329 -11.07 25.71 -2.95
CA LEU A 329 -9.62 25.87 -2.75
C LEU A 329 -9.24 27.33 -2.53
N TYR A 330 -9.79 28.24 -3.33
CA TYR A 330 -9.54 29.68 -3.18
C TYR A 330 -10.02 30.18 -1.83
N ASP A 331 -11.24 29.82 -1.46
CA ASP A 331 -11.86 30.10 -0.18
C ASP A 331 -11.01 29.61 1.01
N LEU A 332 -10.51 28.38 0.91
CA LEU A 332 -9.63 27.81 1.93
C LEU A 332 -8.34 28.62 2.04
N TRP A 333 -7.69 28.88 0.92
CA TRP A 333 -6.46 29.66 0.85
C TRP A 333 -6.66 31.08 1.40
N GLU A 334 -7.69 31.80 0.96
CA GLU A 334 -8.01 33.16 1.42
C GLU A 334 -8.24 33.18 2.94
N GLY A 335 -9.01 32.22 3.45
CA GLY A 335 -9.28 32.10 4.88
C GLY A 335 -8.01 31.87 5.71
N VAL A 336 -7.02 31.16 5.16
CA VAL A 336 -5.72 30.94 5.80
C VAL A 336 -4.85 32.20 5.70
N VAL A 337 -4.79 32.87 4.55
CA VAL A 337 -4.05 34.15 4.38
C VAL A 337 -4.51 35.18 5.40
N ARG A 338 -5.84 35.35 5.56
CA ARG A 338 -6.43 36.31 6.51
C ARG A 338 -6.02 36.04 7.96
N GLU A 339 -6.02 34.78 8.38
CA GLU A 339 -5.71 34.41 9.76
C GLU A 339 -4.21 34.36 10.03
N PHE A 340 -3.42 33.82 9.11
CA PHE A 340 -1.97 33.68 9.27
C PHE A 340 -1.26 35.04 9.27
N TYR A 341 -1.63 35.94 8.34
CA TYR A 341 -1.04 37.28 8.26
C TYR A 341 -1.74 38.31 9.14
N GLY A 342 -2.86 37.99 9.77
CA GLY A 342 -3.52 38.85 10.76
C GLY A 342 -2.63 39.19 11.97
N GLN A 343 -1.56 38.42 12.19
CA GLN A 343 -0.55 38.68 13.23
C GLN A 343 0.35 39.88 12.92
N ILE A 344 0.48 40.26 11.64
CA ILE A 344 1.23 41.41 11.17
C ILE A 344 0.31 42.31 10.31
N PRO A 345 -0.68 42.98 10.92
CA PRO A 345 -1.74 43.66 10.17
C PRO A 345 -1.20 44.79 9.27
N GLN A 346 -0.05 45.36 9.62
CA GLN A 346 0.60 46.42 8.86
C GLN A 346 2.09 46.16 8.70
N VAL A 347 2.61 46.48 7.52
CA VAL A 347 4.04 46.45 7.20
C VAL A 347 4.49 47.76 6.60
N ASN A 348 5.70 48.18 6.95
CA ASN A 348 6.30 49.39 6.39
C ASN A 348 7.18 49.02 5.21
N VAL A 349 6.83 49.52 4.03
CA VAL A 349 7.61 49.38 2.79
C VAL A 349 8.11 50.78 2.40
N GLY A 350 9.37 51.05 2.70
CA GLY A 350 9.94 52.39 2.55
C GLY A 350 9.25 53.41 3.46
N LYS A 351 8.54 54.38 2.88
CA LYS A 351 7.80 55.43 3.63
C LYS A 351 6.30 55.14 3.76
N SER A 352 5.81 54.06 3.16
CA SER A 352 4.40 53.73 3.10
C SER A 352 4.08 52.58 4.04
N THR A 353 2.98 52.70 4.78
CA THR A 353 2.41 51.62 5.59
C THR A 353 1.33 50.92 4.77
N ILE A 354 1.46 49.62 4.62
CA ILE A 354 0.57 48.78 3.82
C ILE A 354 -0.20 47.86 4.76
N GLU A 355 -1.51 47.72 4.53
CA GLU A 355 -2.33 46.70 5.18
C GLU A 355 -2.03 45.33 4.55
N THR A 356 -1.44 44.44 5.33
CA THR A 356 -0.76 43.24 4.81
C THR A 356 -1.71 42.28 4.11
N VAL A 357 -2.88 42.01 4.70
CA VAL A 357 -3.77 40.95 4.22
C VAL A 357 -4.40 41.38 2.90
N GLY A 358 -5.01 42.56 2.83
CA GLY A 358 -5.61 43.09 1.61
C GLY A 358 -4.60 43.19 0.47
N PHE A 359 -3.39 43.71 0.76
CA PHE A 359 -2.35 43.81 -0.26
C PHE A 359 -1.91 42.45 -0.83
N LEU A 360 -1.78 41.42 0.00
CA LEU A 360 -1.42 40.08 -0.47
C LEU A 360 -2.55 39.42 -1.27
N LEU A 361 -3.81 39.60 -0.85
CA LEU A 361 -4.98 39.08 -1.56
C LEU A 361 -5.16 39.74 -2.93
N ASP A 362 -4.99 41.06 -3.01
CA ASP A 362 -5.12 41.81 -4.28
C ASP A 362 -4.11 41.36 -5.34
N ASN A 363 -2.97 40.79 -4.92
CA ASN A 363 -1.88 40.37 -5.78
C ASN A 363 -1.75 38.83 -5.91
N ALA A 364 -2.82 38.08 -5.64
CA ALA A 364 -2.79 36.62 -5.61
C ALA A 364 -3.16 35.90 -6.91
N ARG A 365 -3.39 36.61 -8.03
CA ARG A 365 -3.75 35.98 -9.32
C ARG A 365 -2.78 34.88 -9.77
N GLY A 366 -1.48 35.04 -9.46
CA GLY A 366 -0.47 34.03 -9.76
C GLY A 366 -0.62 32.75 -8.92
N VAL A 367 -1.19 32.85 -7.71
CA VAL A 367 -1.37 31.69 -6.80
C VAL A 367 -2.42 30.74 -7.34
N GLU A 368 -3.55 31.27 -7.82
CA GLU A 368 -4.63 30.45 -8.37
C GLU A 368 -4.13 29.62 -9.56
N THR A 369 -3.50 30.27 -10.52
CA THR A 369 -3.06 29.66 -11.79
C THR A 369 -1.83 28.75 -11.63
N GLU A 370 -0.86 29.12 -10.79
CA GLU A 370 0.39 28.35 -10.67
C GLU A 370 0.36 27.29 -9.57
N ILE A 371 -0.52 27.41 -8.58
CA ILE A 371 -0.55 26.52 -7.42
C ILE A 371 -1.92 25.87 -7.26
N LEU A 372 -2.98 26.65 -7.00
CA LEU A 372 -4.28 26.09 -6.58
C LEU A 372 -4.96 25.23 -7.66
N ASP A 373 -5.02 25.74 -8.89
CA ASP A 373 -5.63 25.02 -10.02
C ASP A 373 -4.89 23.72 -10.35
N LYS A 374 -3.58 23.67 -10.05
CA LYS A 374 -2.71 22.53 -10.33
C LYS A 374 -2.71 21.48 -9.22
N ILE A 375 -3.39 21.70 -8.09
CA ILE A 375 -3.49 20.71 -7.02
C ILE A 375 -4.29 19.50 -7.55
N PRO A 376 -3.67 18.32 -7.68
CA PRO A 376 -4.33 17.15 -8.22
C PRO A 376 -5.15 16.43 -7.15
N LEU A 377 -6.08 15.59 -7.58
CA LEU A 377 -6.82 14.63 -6.76
C LEU A 377 -7.70 15.24 -5.63
N VAL A 378 -8.01 16.54 -5.71
CA VAL A 378 -8.83 17.24 -4.71
C VAL A 378 -10.27 16.73 -4.71
N GLU A 379 -10.80 16.38 -5.88
CA GLU A 379 -12.16 15.85 -5.99
C GLU A 379 -12.25 14.51 -5.28
N GLU A 380 -11.30 13.60 -5.53
CA GLU A 380 -11.20 12.30 -4.87
C GLU A 380 -11.06 12.44 -3.35
N LEU A 381 -10.25 13.40 -2.88
CA LEU A 381 -10.13 13.71 -1.46
C LEU A 381 -11.47 14.15 -0.84
N LEU A 382 -12.12 15.14 -1.44
CA LEU A 382 -13.38 15.68 -0.93
C LEU A 382 -14.51 14.65 -1.04
N SER A 383 -14.62 13.95 -2.16
CA SER A 383 -15.56 12.86 -2.41
C SER A 383 -15.44 11.75 -1.35
N TYR A 384 -14.21 11.37 -1.00
CA TYR A 384 -13.95 10.37 0.02
C TYR A 384 -14.32 10.86 1.42
N LEU A 385 -13.92 12.08 1.79
CA LEU A 385 -14.14 12.62 3.15
C LEU A 385 -15.60 13.01 3.43
N ILE A 386 -16.35 13.49 2.44
CA ILE A 386 -17.73 13.98 2.62
C ILE A 386 -18.74 12.86 2.37
N TRP A 387 -18.54 12.05 1.33
CA TRP A 387 -19.51 11.05 0.89
C TRP A 387 -19.07 9.60 1.08
N GLN A 388 -17.84 9.33 1.51
CA GLN A 388 -17.31 7.96 1.65
C GLN A 388 -17.45 7.19 0.32
N THR A 389 -16.96 7.79 -0.75
CA THR A 389 -16.89 7.13 -2.06
C THR A 389 -15.80 6.07 -2.08
N ASP A 390 -16.00 5.00 -2.86
CA ASP A 390 -14.95 4.02 -3.11
C ASP A 390 -13.78 4.67 -3.87
N LEU A 391 -12.55 4.27 -3.55
CA LEU A 391 -11.34 4.85 -4.12
C LEU A 391 -10.61 3.85 -5.02
N TYR A 392 -10.22 4.29 -6.21
CA TYR A 392 -9.33 3.53 -7.08
C TYR A 392 -7.87 3.69 -6.63
N VAL A 393 -7.25 2.58 -6.23
CA VAL A 393 -5.82 2.48 -5.87
C VAL A 393 -5.21 1.39 -6.74
N ASP A 394 -4.19 1.73 -7.55
CA ASP A 394 -3.48 0.79 -8.44
C ASP A 394 -4.43 -0.10 -9.28
N ASN A 395 -5.47 0.52 -9.87
CA ASN A 395 -6.50 -0.14 -10.69
C ASN A 395 -7.39 -1.14 -9.93
N ARG A 396 -7.50 -1.01 -8.61
CA ARG A 396 -8.43 -1.76 -7.77
C ARG A 396 -9.31 -0.80 -6.98
N LEU A 397 -10.58 -1.17 -6.83
CA LEU A 397 -11.55 -0.40 -6.07
C LEU A 397 -11.49 -0.80 -4.60
N TYR A 398 -11.33 0.18 -3.72
CA TYR A 398 -11.28 -0.01 -2.27
C TYR A 398 -12.41 0.73 -1.58
N SER A 399 -13.09 0.05 -0.67
CA SER A 399 -14.14 0.66 0.15
C SER A 399 -13.56 1.65 1.17
N PRO A 400 -14.35 2.66 1.56
CA PRO A 400 -13.99 3.64 2.59
C PRO A 400 -13.57 2.97 3.89
N GLY A 401 -12.53 3.53 4.52
CA GLY A 401 -11.98 3.03 5.78
C GLY A 401 -10.96 1.91 5.63
N SER A 402 -10.77 1.34 4.43
CA SER A 402 -9.69 0.38 4.18
C SER A 402 -8.31 1.05 4.32
N GLU A 403 -7.31 0.26 4.73
CA GLU A 403 -5.94 0.77 4.96
C GLU A 403 -5.33 1.39 3.70
N SER A 404 -5.51 0.75 2.53
CA SER A 404 -4.98 1.25 1.26
C SER A 404 -5.63 2.56 0.82
N ALA A 405 -6.97 2.68 0.96
CA ALA A 405 -7.67 3.92 0.62
C ALA A 405 -7.28 5.06 1.59
N ASN A 406 -7.26 4.77 2.89
CA ASN A 406 -6.85 5.74 3.91
C ASN A 406 -5.42 6.25 3.70
N TYR A 407 -4.49 5.35 3.38
CA TYR A 407 -3.11 5.73 3.09
C TYR A 407 -2.99 6.64 1.87
N GLN A 408 -3.69 6.34 0.78
CA GLN A 408 -3.69 7.19 -0.41
C GLN A 408 -4.32 8.56 -0.16
N ILE A 409 -5.46 8.59 0.55
CA ILE A 409 -6.15 9.83 0.91
C ILE A 409 -5.30 10.68 1.84
N LEU A 410 -4.58 10.07 2.78
CA LEU A 410 -3.63 10.77 3.64
C LEU A 410 -2.52 11.44 2.82
N MET A 411 -1.95 10.76 1.81
CA MET A 411 -0.95 11.39 0.93
C MET A 411 -1.53 12.56 0.12
N ILE A 412 -2.76 12.45 -0.36
CA ILE A 412 -3.44 13.52 -1.09
C ILE A 412 -3.71 14.71 -0.16
N LEU A 413 -4.14 14.45 1.08
CA LEU A 413 -4.34 15.46 2.11
C LEU A 413 -3.03 16.19 2.45
N GLU A 414 -1.94 15.45 2.71
CA GLU A 414 -0.62 16.03 2.97
C GLU A 414 -0.18 16.96 1.84
N ASN A 415 -0.34 16.51 0.59
CA ASN A 415 -0.03 17.32 -0.58
C ASN A 415 -0.90 18.58 -0.64
N LEU A 416 -2.21 18.48 -0.39
CA LEU A 416 -3.09 19.64 -0.34
C LEU A 416 -2.61 20.65 0.70
N LEU A 417 -2.30 20.22 1.93
CA LEU A 417 -1.83 21.13 2.98
C LEU A 417 -0.55 21.87 2.56
N ILE A 418 0.43 21.13 2.04
CA ILE A 418 1.72 21.69 1.61
C ILE A 418 1.52 22.67 0.45
N GLN A 419 0.67 22.35 -0.53
CA GLN A 419 0.43 23.22 -1.67
C GLN A 419 -0.35 24.48 -1.29
N ILE A 420 -1.36 24.39 -0.41
CA ILE A 420 -2.03 25.57 0.13
C ILE A 420 -1.04 26.44 0.90
N ALA A 421 -0.18 25.83 1.73
CA ALA A 421 0.85 26.56 2.47
C ALA A 421 1.83 27.28 1.52
N ASN A 422 2.23 26.63 0.42
CA ASN A 422 3.03 27.26 -0.61
C ASN A 422 2.30 28.45 -1.25
N GLY A 423 1.00 28.30 -1.53
CA GLY A 423 0.15 29.36 -2.05
C GLY A 423 0.00 30.55 -1.10
N VAL A 424 -0.05 30.31 0.21
CA VAL A 424 -0.09 31.39 1.21
C VAL A 424 1.21 32.20 1.17
N LEU A 425 2.35 31.53 1.03
CA LEU A 425 3.67 32.16 1.08
C LEU A 425 4.07 32.85 -0.23
N GLN A 426 3.56 32.40 -1.38
CA GLN A 426 3.99 32.88 -2.68
C GLN A 426 3.85 34.41 -2.84
N PRO A 427 2.71 35.06 -2.51
CA PRO A 427 2.59 36.51 -2.65
C PRO A 427 3.53 37.26 -1.71
N LEU A 428 3.71 36.75 -0.50
CA LEU A 428 4.60 37.34 0.49
C LEU A 428 6.06 37.30 0.01
N ILE A 429 6.51 36.17 -0.54
CA ILE A 429 7.86 36.00 -1.08
C ILE A 429 8.10 36.92 -2.29
N ASN A 430 7.07 37.14 -3.11
CA ASN A 430 7.20 37.95 -4.30
C ASN A 430 7.23 39.45 -4.02
N LEU A 431 6.48 39.90 -3.00
CA LEU A 431 6.19 41.31 -2.80
C LEU A 431 6.82 41.90 -1.53
N LEU A 432 6.93 41.10 -0.46
CA LEU A 432 7.28 41.58 0.88
C LEU A 432 8.50 40.85 1.48
N ALA A 433 9.27 40.09 0.70
CA ALA A 433 10.32 39.25 1.25
C ALA A 433 11.46 40.03 1.94
N ASP A 434 11.77 41.23 1.46
CA ASP A 434 12.83 42.06 2.03
C ASP A 434 12.39 42.89 3.24
N VAL A 435 11.10 42.85 3.61
CA VAL A 435 10.57 43.64 4.72
C VAL A 435 11.07 43.08 6.06
N GLU A 436 11.74 43.91 6.85
CA GLU A 436 12.40 43.48 8.08
C GLU A 436 11.43 42.89 9.13
N THR A 437 10.24 43.46 9.27
CA THR A 437 9.20 42.91 10.17
C THR A 437 8.75 41.51 9.75
N VAL A 438 8.68 41.24 8.44
CA VAL A 438 8.36 39.92 7.88
C VAL A 438 9.47 38.94 8.18
N LYS A 439 10.74 39.31 7.95
CA LYS A 439 11.91 38.48 8.26
C LYS A 439 11.93 38.06 9.72
N GLN A 440 11.76 39.03 10.62
CA GLN A 440 11.82 38.80 12.07
C GLN A 440 10.68 37.91 12.58
N HIS A 441 9.48 38.02 11.98
CA HIS A 441 8.31 37.26 12.42
C HIS A 441 8.26 35.85 11.84
N PHE A 442 8.61 35.68 10.56
CA PHE A 442 8.36 34.42 9.83
C PHE A 442 9.61 33.62 9.50
N TYR A 443 10.71 34.28 9.15
CA TYR A 443 11.80 33.59 8.44
C TYR A 443 12.72 32.82 9.37
N ASP A 444 13.32 31.79 8.82
CA ASP A 444 14.46 31.11 9.43
C ASP A 444 15.71 32.00 9.41
N ARG A 445 16.63 31.76 10.34
CA ARG A 445 17.88 32.54 10.46
C ARG A 445 18.75 32.47 9.20
N HIS A 446 18.63 31.42 8.41
CA HIS A 446 19.37 31.27 7.14
C HIS A 446 18.80 32.15 5.99
N PHE A 447 17.70 32.85 6.20
CA PHE A 447 17.07 33.75 5.21
C PHE A 447 17.02 35.21 5.69
N ILE A 448 18.01 35.65 6.46
CA ILE A 448 18.09 37.04 6.93
C ILE A 448 18.65 37.94 5.83
N SER A 449 19.67 37.47 5.10
CA SER A 449 20.32 38.29 4.09
C SER A 449 19.47 38.41 2.83
N THR A 450 19.41 39.62 2.25
CA THR A 450 18.76 39.86 0.96
C THR A 450 19.32 38.96 -0.15
N ARG A 451 20.62 38.63 -0.10
CA ARG A 451 21.24 37.71 -1.08
C ARG A 451 20.67 36.29 -1.01
N GLU A 452 20.42 35.77 0.19
CA GLU A 452 19.83 34.43 0.37
C GLU A 452 18.37 34.41 -0.09
N ILE A 453 17.61 35.45 0.24
CA ILE A 453 16.22 35.63 -0.22
C ILE A 453 16.16 35.69 -1.75
N GLU A 454 17.02 36.48 -2.40
CA GLU A 454 17.05 36.56 -3.86
C GLU A 454 17.47 35.23 -4.50
N ARG A 455 18.43 34.50 -3.91
CA ARG A 455 18.76 33.15 -4.38
C ARG A 455 17.57 32.21 -4.26
N PHE A 456 16.83 32.28 -3.16
CA PHE A 456 15.65 31.47 -2.93
C PHE A 456 14.53 31.79 -3.93
N ARG A 457 14.23 33.07 -4.17
CA ARG A 457 13.28 33.52 -5.21
C ARG A 457 13.66 33.05 -6.60
N ASN A 458 14.96 33.10 -6.94
CA ASN A 458 15.47 32.58 -8.20
C ASN A 458 15.30 31.07 -8.31
N ASN A 459 15.58 30.31 -7.24
CA ASN A 459 15.36 28.86 -7.22
C ASN A 459 13.87 28.50 -7.39
N LEU A 460 12.96 29.25 -6.76
CA LEU A 460 11.51 29.08 -6.95
C LEU A 460 11.10 29.40 -8.39
N SER A 461 11.62 30.48 -8.97
CA SER A 461 11.36 30.83 -10.37
C SER A 461 11.82 29.72 -11.32
N TRP A 462 12.99 29.15 -11.06
CA TRP A 462 13.50 27.97 -11.78
C TRP A 462 12.62 26.74 -11.61
N LYS A 463 12.10 26.47 -10.40
CA LYS A 463 11.12 25.41 -10.15
C LYS A 463 9.90 25.57 -11.06
N TYR A 464 9.24 26.74 -11.06
CA TYR A 464 8.05 26.96 -11.88
C TYR A 464 8.32 26.74 -13.37
N TRP A 465 9.45 27.26 -13.85
CA TRP A 465 9.86 27.08 -15.23
C TRP A 465 10.12 25.60 -15.57
N LEU A 466 10.89 24.89 -14.76
CA LEU A 466 11.26 23.48 -14.99
C LEU A 466 10.03 22.57 -14.90
N THR A 467 9.15 22.80 -13.92
CA THR A 467 7.90 22.05 -13.78
C THR A 467 7.01 22.26 -15.00
N ARG A 468 6.78 23.50 -15.45
CA ARG A 468 5.90 23.78 -16.59
C ARG A 468 6.40 23.17 -17.91
N HIS A 469 7.71 23.23 -18.15
CA HIS A 469 8.26 22.85 -19.46
C HIS A 469 8.72 21.40 -19.53
N PHE A 470 9.12 20.79 -18.41
CA PHE A 470 9.68 19.44 -18.38
C PHE A 470 8.98 18.51 -17.39
N GLY A 471 8.84 18.94 -16.13
CA GLY A 471 8.34 18.07 -15.05
C GLY A 471 6.88 17.62 -15.24
N GLU A 472 5.98 18.56 -15.51
CA GLU A 472 4.56 18.29 -15.72
C GLU A 472 4.30 17.50 -17.02
N PRO A 473 4.91 17.84 -18.17
CA PRO A 473 4.79 17.03 -19.39
C PRO A 473 5.30 15.60 -19.20
N GLN A 474 6.43 15.42 -18.50
CA GLN A 474 6.93 14.10 -18.15
C GLN A 474 5.95 13.34 -17.24
N ALA A 475 5.38 13.99 -16.22
CA ALA A 475 4.42 13.36 -15.33
C ALA A 475 3.11 12.98 -16.05
N ILE A 476 2.66 13.79 -17.02
CA ILE A 476 1.52 13.48 -17.89
C ILE A 476 1.83 12.27 -18.76
N PHE A 477 2.99 12.24 -19.42
CA PHE A 477 3.43 11.12 -20.27
C PHE A 477 3.55 9.82 -19.46
N GLU A 478 4.11 9.88 -18.25
CA GLU A 478 4.26 8.74 -17.35
C GLU A 478 2.97 8.40 -16.58
N SER A 479 1.84 9.07 -16.87
CA SER A 479 0.52 8.85 -16.23
C SER A 479 0.58 8.85 -14.70
N ARG A 480 1.22 9.88 -14.15
CA ARG A 480 1.38 10.04 -12.69
C ARG A 480 1.14 11.46 -12.22
N TYR A 481 0.75 11.58 -10.96
CA TYR A 481 0.84 12.82 -10.20
C TYR A 481 2.00 12.74 -9.22
N GLU A 482 2.79 13.81 -9.13
CA GLU A 482 3.79 13.96 -8.08
C GLU A 482 3.14 14.67 -6.89
N LEU A 483 3.25 14.07 -5.71
CA LEU A 483 2.67 14.58 -4.48
C LEU A 483 3.77 14.85 -3.45
N PHE A 484 3.61 15.91 -2.67
CA PHE A 484 4.42 16.12 -1.47
C PHE A 484 3.80 15.37 -0.28
N VAL A 485 4.64 14.65 0.46
CA VAL A 485 4.26 13.86 1.64
C VAL A 485 5.18 14.16 2.81
N ILE A 486 4.65 14.03 4.01
CA ILE A 486 5.39 14.21 5.26
C ILE A 486 5.94 12.84 5.68
N ALA A 487 7.25 12.66 5.51
CA ALA A 487 7.98 11.48 5.95
C ALA A 487 8.65 11.74 7.31
N PRO A 488 9.08 10.69 8.04
CA PRO A 488 9.68 10.87 9.38
C PRO A 488 10.90 11.79 9.43
N ARG A 489 11.61 11.95 8.30
CA ARG A 489 12.80 12.80 8.19
C ARG A 489 12.50 14.22 7.68
N GLY A 490 11.27 14.51 7.23
CA GLY A 490 10.95 15.74 6.49
C GLY A 490 9.99 15.53 5.31
N ILE A 491 9.75 16.61 4.57
CA ILE A 491 8.90 16.63 3.38
C ILE A 491 9.66 16.05 2.19
N THR A 492 9.01 15.15 1.45
CA THR A 492 9.56 14.52 0.24
C THR A 492 8.49 14.36 -0.84
N LYS A 493 8.92 13.96 -2.05
CA LYS A 493 8.03 13.66 -3.17
C LYS A 493 7.74 12.17 -3.29
N THR A 494 6.49 11.85 -3.52
CA THR A 494 6.02 10.53 -3.98
C THR A 494 5.24 10.67 -5.28
N SER A 495 4.87 9.55 -5.90
CA SER A 495 4.08 9.54 -7.12
C SER A 495 2.91 8.58 -7.03
N ILE A 496 1.73 9.00 -7.49
CA ILE A 496 0.55 8.17 -7.63
C ILE A 496 0.22 8.01 -9.12
N TYR A 497 -0.07 6.78 -9.53
CA TYR A 497 -0.54 6.51 -10.88
C TYR A 497 -1.96 7.05 -11.07
N SER A 498 -2.20 7.75 -12.17
CA SER A 498 -3.52 8.21 -12.56
C SER A 498 -3.56 8.35 -14.09
N PRO A 499 -4.57 7.80 -14.78
CA PRO A 499 -4.69 7.95 -16.23
C PRO A 499 -4.80 9.43 -16.63
N ARG A 500 -3.85 9.92 -17.46
CA ARG A 500 -3.79 11.34 -17.89
C ARG A 500 -3.91 11.53 -19.41
N ASN A 501 -4.55 10.59 -20.11
CA ASN A 501 -4.64 10.57 -21.58
C ASN A 501 -5.26 11.85 -22.16
N HIS A 502 -6.32 12.38 -21.54
CA HIS A 502 -6.94 13.63 -22.00
C HIS A 502 -5.99 14.83 -21.90
N GLN A 503 -5.17 14.90 -20.84
CA GLN A 503 -4.19 15.97 -20.68
C GLN A 503 -3.03 15.80 -21.67
N LEU A 504 -2.59 14.56 -21.91
CA LEU A 504 -1.57 14.24 -22.90
C LEU A 504 -1.98 14.68 -24.31
N ALA A 505 -3.23 14.40 -24.70
CA ALA A 505 -3.78 14.79 -26.00
C ALA A 505 -3.87 16.31 -26.20
N ASN A 506 -4.00 17.07 -25.11
CA ASN A 506 -4.10 18.53 -25.15
C ASN A 506 -2.74 19.26 -24.99
N LEU A 507 -1.63 18.52 -24.87
CA LEU A 507 -0.31 19.13 -24.80
C LEU A 507 0.05 19.80 -26.13
N SER A 508 0.67 20.97 -26.06
CA SER A 508 1.14 21.72 -27.22
C SER A 508 2.48 22.41 -26.93
N GLY A 509 3.19 22.86 -27.97
CA GLY A 509 4.45 23.60 -27.84
C GLY A 509 5.57 22.79 -27.19
N ILE A 510 6.29 23.42 -26.26
CA ILE A 510 7.45 22.81 -25.56
C ILE A 510 7.03 21.54 -24.78
N PRO A 511 5.94 21.54 -23.99
CA PRO A 511 5.41 20.32 -23.36
C PRO A 511 5.28 19.11 -24.30
N LEU A 512 4.68 19.30 -25.48
CA LEU A 512 4.52 18.23 -26.47
C LEU A 512 5.88 17.79 -27.05
N ALA A 513 6.79 18.73 -27.30
CA ALA A 513 8.13 18.39 -27.78
C ALA A 513 8.89 17.53 -26.75
N VAL A 514 8.71 17.80 -25.45
CA VAL A 514 9.31 16.98 -24.38
C VAL A 514 8.74 15.58 -24.36
N THR A 515 7.42 15.40 -24.48
CA THR A 515 6.81 14.05 -24.49
C THR A 515 7.23 13.27 -25.74
N LEU A 516 7.28 13.91 -26.91
CA LEU A 516 7.80 13.29 -28.13
C LEU A 516 9.28 12.92 -28.01
N ALA A 517 10.10 13.75 -27.36
CA ALA A 517 11.50 13.42 -27.10
C ALA A 517 11.66 12.21 -26.17
N LEU A 518 10.80 12.11 -25.14
CA LEU A 518 10.77 10.93 -24.25
C LEU A 518 10.33 9.68 -25.00
N GLU A 519 9.29 9.77 -25.84
CA GLU A 519 8.83 8.66 -26.68
C GLU A 519 9.91 8.22 -27.69
N PHE A 520 10.55 9.18 -28.36
CA PHE A 520 11.65 8.92 -29.29
C PHE A 520 12.84 8.26 -28.59
N ARG A 521 13.21 8.74 -27.39
CA ARG A 521 14.23 8.12 -26.55
C ARG A 521 13.88 6.67 -26.27
N ASP A 522 12.65 6.40 -25.84
CA ASP A 522 12.23 5.05 -25.46
C ASP A 522 12.14 4.13 -26.70
N ALA A 523 11.83 4.66 -27.88
CA ALA A 523 11.85 3.94 -29.17
C ALA A 523 13.27 3.65 -29.70
N ILE A 524 14.27 4.45 -29.33
CA ILE A 524 15.66 4.32 -29.79
C ILE A 524 16.55 3.60 -28.79
N ALA A 525 16.29 3.73 -27.49
CA ALA A 525 17.03 3.07 -26.42
C ALA A 525 17.41 1.61 -26.73
N PRO A 526 16.48 0.73 -27.15
CA PRO A 526 16.83 -0.67 -27.47
C PRO A 526 17.78 -0.80 -28.67
N ARG A 527 17.67 0.08 -29.68
CA ARG A 527 18.54 0.06 -30.86
C ARG A 527 19.94 0.58 -30.57
N LEU A 528 20.07 1.58 -29.71
CA LEU A 528 21.37 2.10 -29.30
C LEU A 528 22.11 1.10 -28.41
N GLN A 529 21.38 0.43 -27.51
CA GLN A 529 21.94 -0.61 -26.64
C GLN A 529 22.41 -1.84 -27.43
N SER A 530 21.72 -2.21 -28.52
CA SER A 530 22.16 -3.29 -29.41
C SER A 530 23.44 -2.93 -30.19
N LEU A 531 23.59 -1.69 -30.65
CA LEU A 531 24.82 -1.23 -31.29
C LEU A 531 26.00 -1.20 -30.30
N LEU A 532 25.78 -0.71 -29.07
CA LEU A 532 26.83 -0.66 -28.06
C LEU A 532 27.30 -2.07 -27.64
N SER A 533 26.37 -3.00 -27.48
CA SER A 533 26.70 -4.40 -27.16
C SER A 533 27.42 -5.10 -28.33
N PHE A 534 27.09 -4.78 -29.59
CA PHE A 534 27.84 -5.25 -30.74
C PHE A 534 29.28 -4.74 -30.73
N VAL A 535 29.50 -3.44 -30.53
CA VAL A 535 30.85 -2.86 -30.45
C VAL A 535 31.63 -3.45 -29.28
N GLY A 536 30.99 -3.61 -28.12
CA GLY A 536 31.60 -4.29 -26.97
C GLY A 536 32.04 -5.72 -27.28
N ASN A 537 31.20 -6.49 -27.96
CA ASN A 537 31.54 -7.85 -28.39
C ASN A 537 32.69 -7.89 -29.40
N VAL A 538 32.75 -6.93 -30.33
CA VAL A 538 33.88 -6.80 -31.28
C VAL A 538 35.17 -6.46 -30.53
N ILE A 539 35.14 -5.53 -29.58
CA ILE A 539 36.30 -5.17 -28.77
C ILE A 539 36.78 -6.37 -27.95
N VAL A 540 35.88 -7.08 -27.26
CA VAL A 540 36.20 -8.29 -26.50
C VAL A 540 36.78 -9.38 -27.41
N PHE A 541 36.23 -9.57 -28.61
CA PHE A 541 36.77 -10.51 -29.59
C PHE A 541 38.20 -10.13 -30.00
N ILE A 542 38.46 -8.86 -30.34
CA ILE A 542 39.81 -8.40 -30.71
C ILE A 542 40.79 -8.64 -29.55
N LEU A 543 40.42 -8.25 -28.33
CA LEU A 543 41.29 -8.38 -27.17
C LEU A 543 41.61 -9.86 -26.84
N THR A 544 40.60 -10.72 -26.86
CA THR A 544 40.74 -12.13 -26.45
C THR A 544 41.29 -13.02 -27.55
N LYS A 545 40.81 -12.87 -28.79
CA LYS A 545 41.15 -13.78 -29.90
C LYS A 545 42.33 -13.28 -30.71
N ILE A 546 42.46 -11.97 -30.94
CA ILE A 546 43.55 -11.44 -31.77
C ILE A 546 44.77 -11.16 -30.91
N VAL A 547 44.63 -10.32 -29.88
CA VAL A 547 45.75 -9.96 -29.01
C VAL A 547 46.17 -11.15 -28.14
N GLY A 548 45.21 -11.85 -27.52
CA GLY A 548 45.49 -13.02 -26.70
C GLY A 548 46.19 -14.16 -27.46
N ARG A 549 45.79 -14.46 -28.70
CA ARG A 549 46.49 -15.45 -29.53
C ARG A 549 47.83 -14.95 -30.03
N GLY A 550 47.95 -13.66 -30.36
CA GLY A 550 49.23 -13.04 -30.75
C GLY A 550 50.28 -13.17 -29.63
N LEU A 551 49.93 -12.80 -28.40
CA LEU A 551 50.79 -12.98 -27.23
C LEU A 551 51.11 -14.46 -26.96
N GLY A 552 50.13 -15.35 -27.10
CA GLY A 552 50.33 -16.79 -26.93
C GLY A 552 51.30 -17.40 -27.96
N LEU A 553 51.29 -16.91 -29.21
CA LEU A 553 52.24 -17.32 -30.25
C LEU A 553 53.65 -16.80 -29.96
N ILE A 554 53.78 -15.56 -29.49
CA ILE A 554 55.07 -15.00 -29.07
C ILE A 554 55.65 -15.80 -27.89
N ALA A 555 54.84 -16.09 -26.87
CA ALA A 555 55.26 -16.91 -25.73
C ALA A 555 55.69 -18.32 -26.16
N ARG A 556 54.97 -18.95 -27.09
CA ARG A 556 55.37 -20.23 -27.70
C ARG A 556 56.67 -20.13 -28.49
N GLY A 557 56.86 -19.07 -29.27
CA GLY A 557 58.10 -18.83 -30.02
C GLY A 557 59.31 -18.67 -29.10
N VAL A 558 59.16 -17.95 -27.99
CA VAL A 558 60.22 -17.79 -26.97
C VAL A 558 60.52 -19.12 -26.27
N LEU A 559 59.50 -19.89 -25.89
CA LEU A 559 59.67 -21.22 -25.28
C LEU A 559 60.35 -22.22 -26.23
N GLN A 560 60.03 -22.20 -27.52
CA GLN A 560 60.68 -23.04 -28.52
C GLN A 560 62.13 -22.62 -28.79
N GLY A 561 62.43 -21.31 -28.76
CA GLY A 561 63.81 -20.81 -28.87
C GLY A 561 64.70 -21.14 -27.67
N LEU A 562 64.12 -21.31 -26.48
CA LEU A 562 64.84 -21.73 -25.27
C LEU A 562 65.05 -23.26 -25.19
N GLY A 563 64.21 -24.05 -25.87
CA GLY A 563 64.31 -25.52 -25.89
C GLY A 563 65.34 -26.11 -26.84
N SER A 564 65.96 -25.30 -27.71
CA SER A 564 66.95 -25.75 -28.70
C SER A 564 68.42 -25.63 -28.25
N VAL A 565 68.69 -25.27 -26.99
CA VAL A 565 70.06 -25.28 -26.44
C VAL A 565 70.27 -26.60 -25.69
N ASN A 566 70.81 -27.58 -26.42
CA ASN A 566 70.97 -28.97 -25.99
C ASN A 566 72.12 -29.13 -24.98
N LEU A 567 71.99 -30.17 -24.15
CA LEU A 567 73.03 -30.72 -23.28
C LEU A 567 74.34 -30.99 -24.04
N GLY A 568 75.48 -30.62 -23.45
CA GLY A 568 76.81 -30.97 -23.91
C GLY A 568 77.76 -31.24 -22.73
N ASP A 569 78.18 -32.50 -22.64
CA ASP A 569 79.39 -33.06 -22.02
C ASP A 569 79.63 -33.00 -20.50
N LYS A 570 79.47 -34.17 -19.87
CA LYS A 570 80.32 -34.65 -18.76
C LYS A 570 81.60 -35.28 -19.32
N PRO A 571 82.73 -35.15 -18.59
CA PRO A 571 83.62 -36.30 -18.46
C PRO A 571 84.07 -36.57 -17.00
N GLY A 572 84.06 -37.87 -16.65
CA GLY A 572 85.11 -38.54 -15.87
C GLY A 572 85.13 -38.44 -14.34
N LYS A 573 84.50 -39.39 -13.65
CA LYS A 573 85.14 -40.59 -13.05
C LYS A 573 84.12 -41.40 -12.26
#